data_AF-A0A7J8XR37-F1
#
_entry.id   AF-A0A7J8XR37-F1
#
_cell.length_a   1.000
_cell.length_b   1.000
_cell.length_c   1.000
_cell.angle_alpha   90.00
_cell.angle_beta   90.00
_cell.angle_gamma   90.00
#
_symmetry.space_group_name_H-M   'P 1'
#
loop_
_entity.id
_entity.type
_entity.pdbx_description
1 polymer ?
#
loop_
_entity_poly.entity_id
_entity_poly.type
_entity_poly.pdbx_seq_one_letter_code
_entity_poly.pdbx_strand_id
1 'polypeptide(L)'
;MGSWDPEKGSKGKKKKTYECEKPWIPWLLPTIVLANIIIFVLMMYTNNCPKNNKGSKGKCVARYLGRFSFQPSKENPLFGPSSNIMDKWGALQWSKVVHGKQGWRFITCLWLHGGLIHLFANVLSFVFIGIRHEQQFGYVRVGVIYLLSGFGGGILSSLFMQHTTTVGASGALFGLIGAMCSEFLTNWTIYTYKACLSWLYHLTIYFLLVA
;
A
#
# COMPACT_ATOMS: atom_id res chain seq x y z
N MET A 1 -14.17 52.49 -58.54
CA MET A 1 -13.11 51.46 -58.64
C MET A 1 -11.94 52.00 -57.81
N GLY A 2 -11.65 51.57 -56.59
CA GLY A 2 -11.74 50.24 -55.99
C GLY A 2 -10.32 49.71 -55.80
N SER A 3 -9.71 49.95 -54.63
CA SER A 3 -8.87 48.96 -53.96
C SER A 3 -8.81 49.29 -52.47
N TRP A 4 -9.57 48.52 -51.69
CA TRP A 4 -9.39 48.37 -50.25
C TRP A 4 -8.32 47.31 -50.05
N ASP A 5 -7.16 47.65 -49.48
CA ASP A 5 -6.11 46.69 -49.15
C ASP A 5 -6.30 46.18 -47.71
N PRO A 6 -6.61 44.88 -47.48
CA PRO A 6 -6.97 44.37 -46.16
C PRO A 6 -5.79 43.72 -45.40
N GLU A 7 -4.56 44.20 -45.56
CA GLU A 7 -3.37 43.61 -44.89
C GLU A 7 -3.00 44.26 -43.54
N LYS A 8 -3.98 44.69 -42.74
CA LYS A 8 -3.74 45.09 -41.33
C LYS A 8 -4.57 44.23 -40.39
N GLY A 9 -4.08 43.04 -40.05
CA GLY A 9 -4.65 42.32 -38.91
C GLY A 9 -4.45 40.81 -38.89
N SER A 10 -3.22 40.31 -38.90
CA SER A 10 -2.95 38.97 -38.39
C SER A 10 -1.93 39.04 -37.26
N LYS A 11 -2.44 39.41 -36.07
CA LYS A 11 -1.73 39.18 -34.82
C LYS A 11 -1.41 37.68 -34.78
N GLY A 12 -0.12 37.34 -34.82
CA GLY A 12 0.35 35.97 -34.67
C GLY A 12 -0.28 35.31 -33.45
N LYS A 13 -1.29 34.47 -33.68
CA LYS A 13 -1.80 33.56 -32.67
C LYS A 13 -0.66 32.59 -32.38
N LYS A 14 0.04 32.81 -31.26
CA LYS A 14 0.94 31.79 -30.69
C LYS A 14 0.15 30.49 -30.64
N LYS A 15 0.48 29.52 -31.49
CA LYS A 15 -0.01 28.14 -31.34
C LYS A 15 0.41 27.72 -29.95
N LYS A 16 -0.54 27.60 -29.02
CA LYS A 16 -0.33 26.78 -27.82
C LYS A 16 -0.10 25.37 -28.34
N THR A 17 1.16 24.96 -28.40
CA THR A 17 1.52 23.56 -28.48
C THR A 17 0.91 22.91 -27.24
N TYR A 18 -0.17 22.15 -27.44
CA TYR A 18 -0.60 21.17 -26.47
C TYR A 18 0.52 20.13 -26.47
N GLU A 19 1.49 20.28 -25.57
CA GLU A 19 2.38 19.17 -25.24
C GLU A 19 1.45 18.04 -24.79
N CYS A 20 1.39 16.96 -25.57
CA CYS A 20 0.73 15.74 -25.15
C CYS A 20 1.43 15.33 -23.86
N GLU A 21 0.76 15.54 -22.71
CA GLU A 21 1.26 15.10 -21.41
C GLU A 21 1.71 13.65 -21.60
N LYS A 22 3.02 13.41 -21.48
CA LYS A 22 3.58 12.10 -21.75
C LYS A 22 2.82 11.11 -20.86
N PRO A 23 2.18 10.05 -21.42
CA PRO A 23 1.49 9.07 -20.61
C PRO A 23 2.49 8.50 -19.62
N TRP A 24 2.35 8.92 -18.36
CA TRP A 24 3.32 8.61 -17.33
C TRP A 24 3.08 7.17 -16.93
N ILE A 25 4.06 6.30 -17.17
CA ILE A 25 3.96 4.90 -16.78
C ILE A 25 4.16 4.84 -15.27
N PRO A 26 3.15 4.41 -14.50
CA PRO A 26 3.28 4.28 -13.05
C PRO A 26 4.29 3.16 -12.75
N TRP A 27 5.50 3.53 -12.30
CA TRP A 27 6.57 2.57 -12.01
C TRP A 27 6.79 2.38 -10.52
N LEU A 28 6.44 3.37 -9.69
CA LEU A 28 6.61 3.27 -8.25
C LEU A 28 5.70 2.18 -7.69
N LEU A 29 4.44 2.16 -8.13
CA LEU A 29 3.49 1.15 -7.71
C LEU A 29 3.92 -0.29 -8.00
N PRO A 30 4.21 -0.69 -9.26
CA PRO A 30 4.62 -2.05 -9.55
C PRO A 30 5.92 -2.42 -8.84
N THR A 31 6.82 -1.45 -8.61
CA THR A 31 8.03 -1.66 -7.81
C THR A 31 7.71 -1.99 -6.35
N ILE A 32 6.80 -1.25 -5.71
CA ILE A 32 6.38 -1.51 -4.33
C ILE A 32 5.66 -2.86 -4.22
N VAL A 33 4.78 -3.17 -5.16
CA VAL A 33 4.08 -4.48 -5.21
C VAL A 33 5.08 -5.62 -5.34
N LEU A 34 6.03 -5.51 -6.28
CA LEU A 34 7.06 -6.51 -6.48
C LEU A 34 7.92 -6.70 -5.22
N ALA A 35 8.34 -5.61 -4.58
CA ALA A 35 9.09 -5.66 -3.33
C ALA A 35 8.31 -6.37 -2.20
N ASN A 36 7.03 -6.08 -2.05
CA ASN A 36 6.16 -6.75 -1.06
C ASN A 36 6.03 -8.25 -1.31
N ILE A 37 5.86 -8.66 -2.57
CA ILE A 37 5.80 -10.08 -2.96
C ILE A 37 7.14 -10.75 -2.65
N ILE A 38 8.26 -10.15 -3.05
CA ILE A 38 9.61 -10.69 -2.80
C ILE A 38 9.85 -10.87 -1.30
N ILE A 39 9.58 -9.85 -0.50
CA ILE A 39 9.79 -9.89 0.96
C ILE A 39 8.91 -10.95 1.60
N PHE A 40 7.65 -11.08 1.18
CA PHE A 40 6.78 -12.14 1.68
C PHE A 40 7.30 -13.54 1.34
N VAL A 41 7.76 -13.75 0.09
CA VAL A 41 8.35 -15.04 -0.33
C VAL A 41 9.61 -15.36 0.48
N LEU A 42 10.50 -14.40 0.70
CA LEU A 42 11.70 -14.58 1.52
C LEU A 42 11.35 -14.91 2.98
N MET A 43 10.38 -14.21 3.55
CA MET A 43 9.89 -14.47 4.90
C MET A 43 9.33 -15.89 5.00
N MET A 44 8.52 -16.33 4.04
CA MET A 44 8.00 -17.69 3.97
C MET A 44 9.09 -18.74 3.78
N TYR A 45 10.14 -18.44 3.01
CA TYR A 45 11.30 -19.32 2.86
C TYR A 45 12.00 -19.55 4.21
N THR A 46 12.16 -18.50 5.03
CA THR A 46 12.77 -18.61 6.36
C THR A 46 11.86 -19.24 7.42
N ASN A 47 10.55 -19.22 7.19
CA ASN A 47 9.58 -19.78 8.14
C ASN A 47 9.77 -21.28 8.35
N ASN A 48 9.98 -22.02 7.27
CA ASN A 48 10.27 -23.46 7.26
C ASN A 48 9.46 -24.24 8.32
N CYS A 49 8.13 -24.15 8.22
CA CYS A 49 7.22 -24.75 9.21
C CYS A 49 7.50 -26.23 9.49
N PRO A 50 7.72 -27.12 8.49
CA PRO A 50 7.90 -28.55 8.76
C PRO A 50 9.13 -28.88 9.60
N LYS A 51 10.18 -28.04 9.55
CA LYS A 51 11.40 -28.22 10.35
C LYS A 51 11.27 -27.59 11.75
N ASN A 52 10.59 -26.44 11.83
CA ASN A 52 10.50 -25.65 13.06
C ASN A 52 9.31 -26.04 13.95
N ASN A 53 8.27 -26.64 13.39
CA ASN A 53 7.08 -27.06 14.12
C ASN A 53 7.01 -28.59 14.17
N LYS A 54 7.47 -29.18 15.28
CA LYS A 54 7.45 -30.63 15.53
C LYS A 54 6.06 -31.18 15.93
N GLY A 55 4.98 -30.44 15.66
CA GLY A 55 3.60 -30.84 15.99
C GLY A 55 3.05 -30.27 17.29
N SER A 56 3.83 -29.43 17.99
CA SER A 56 3.44 -28.87 19.29
C SER A 56 2.27 -27.87 19.22
N LYS A 57 1.97 -27.32 18.04
CA LYS A 57 0.88 -26.34 17.83
C LYS A 57 -0.10 -26.76 16.72
N GLY A 58 -0.08 -28.03 16.33
CA GLY A 58 -0.85 -28.57 15.20
C GLY A 58 -0.02 -28.73 13.92
N LYS A 59 -0.64 -29.32 12.89
CA LYS A 59 0.00 -29.61 11.60
C LYS A 59 0.10 -28.35 10.74
N CYS A 60 1.25 -28.14 10.09
CA CYS A 60 1.43 -27.08 9.10
C CYS A 60 0.44 -27.22 7.94
N VAL A 61 -0.04 -26.09 7.43
CA VAL A 61 -0.93 -26.04 6.26
C VAL A 61 -0.08 -26.07 4.98
N ALA A 62 -0.59 -26.73 3.92
CA ALA A 62 0.07 -26.87 2.63
C ALA A 62 1.49 -27.49 2.74
N ARG A 63 1.59 -28.65 3.39
CA ARG A 63 2.87 -29.35 3.63
C ARG A 63 3.61 -29.74 2.34
N TYR A 64 2.89 -29.85 1.22
CA TYR A 64 3.46 -30.12 -0.10
C TYR A 64 4.38 -28.98 -0.61
N LEU A 65 4.23 -27.76 -0.08
CA LEU A 65 5.09 -26.61 -0.41
C LEU A 65 6.47 -26.65 0.28
N GLY A 66 6.73 -27.65 1.13
CA GLY A 66 8.01 -27.82 1.81
C GLY A 66 8.35 -26.64 2.73
N ARG A 67 9.43 -25.91 2.42
CA ARG A 67 9.87 -24.78 3.25
C ARG A 67 8.86 -23.62 3.30
N PHE A 68 8.03 -23.49 2.27
CA PHE A 68 7.00 -22.44 2.16
C PHE A 68 5.65 -22.82 2.80
N SER A 69 5.58 -23.92 3.54
CA SER A 69 4.34 -24.28 4.25
C SER A 69 3.97 -23.24 5.29
N PHE A 70 2.67 -23.02 5.44
CA PHE A 70 2.10 -22.05 6.37
C PHE A 70 1.98 -22.64 7.77
N GLN A 71 1.97 -21.75 8.77
CA GLN A 71 1.69 -22.16 10.14
C GLN A 71 0.25 -22.69 10.29
N PRO A 72 -0.02 -23.50 11.33
CA PRO A 72 -1.38 -23.94 11.65
C PRO A 72 -2.32 -22.74 11.77
N SER A 73 -3.56 -22.86 11.28
CA SER A 73 -4.57 -21.78 11.33
C SER A 73 -4.88 -21.30 12.75
N LYS A 74 -4.64 -22.15 13.76
CA LYS A 74 -4.75 -21.79 15.18
C LYS A 74 -3.69 -20.76 15.61
N GLU A 75 -2.53 -20.74 14.98
CA GLU A 75 -1.47 -19.76 15.24
C GLU A 75 -1.58 -18.56 14.31
N ASN A 76 -1.80 -18.80 13.01
CA ASN A 76 -1.93 -17.73 12.03
C ASN A 76 -3.07 -18.05 11.05
N PRO A 77 -4.27 -17.47 11.22
CA PRO A 77 -5.41 -17.73 10.34
C PRO A 77 -5.21 -17.16 8.94
N LEU A 78 -4.27 -16.24 8.74
CA LEU A 78 -4.04 -15.54 7.46
C LEU A 78 -3.16 -16.34 6.49
N PHE A 79 -2.88 -17.63 6.78
CA PHE A 79 -1.94 -18.48 6.04
C PHE A 79 -0.58 -17.80 5.88
N GLY A 80 0.11 -17.62 7.01
CA GLY A 80 1.38 -16.92 7.06
C GLY A 80 2.46 -17.64 7.86
N PRO A 81 3.59 -16.96 8.10
CA PRO A 81 4.65 -17.45 8.98
C PRO A 81 4.27 -17.32 10.46
N SER A 82 5.14 -17.78 11.35
CA SER A 82 4.97 -17.58 12.79
C SER A 82 5.30 -16.14 13.20
N SER A 83 4.72 -15.70 14.33
CA SER A 83 5.02 -14.39 14.92
C SER A 83 6.51 -14.17 15.18
N ASN A 84 7.23 -15.22 15.60
CA ASN A 84 8.67 -15.17 15.82
C ASN A 84 9.47 -14.84 14.55
N ILE A 85 9.03 -15.34 13.39
CA ILE A 85 9.68 -15.04 12.11
C ILE A 85 9.39 -13.59 11.73
N MET A 86 8.15 -13.14 11.83
CA MET A 86 7.79 -11.73 11.57
C MET A 86 8.59 -10.77 12.46
N ASP A 87 8.70 -11.10 13.75
CA ASP A 87 9.49 -10.34 14.72
C ASP A 87 10.97 -10.24 14.35
N LYS A 88 11.56 -11.33 13.83
CA LYS A 88 12.96 -11.32 13.34
C LYS A 88 13.13 -10.45 12.10
N TRP A 89 12.15 -10.46 11.21
CA TRP A 89 12.17 -9.70 9.96
C TRP A 89 11.88 -8.20 10.14
N GLY A 90 11.58 -7.77 11.37
CA GLY A 90 11.38 -6.34 11.66
C GLY A 90 9.92 -5.94 11.79
N ALA A 91 9.03 -6.87 12.12
CA ALA A 91 7.67 -6.53 12.49
C ALA A 91 7.66 -5.60 13.70
N LEU A 92 6.61 -4.80 13.80
CA LEU A 92 6.51 -3.74 14.78
C LEU A 92 6.06 -4.32 16.11
N GLN A 93 6.79 -3.96 17.17
CA GLN A 93 6.47 -4.36 18.54
C GLN A 93 6.93 -3.26 19.49
N TRP A 94 6.00 -2.72 20.29
CA TRP A 94 6.22 -1.57 21.18
C TRP A 94 7.48 -1.72 22.04
N SER A 95 7.60 -2.85 22.74
CA SER A 95 8.72 -3.08 23.66
C SER A 95 10.09 -3.00 22.97
N LYS A 96 10.22 -3.55 21.75
CA LYS A 96 11.49 -3.53 20.99
C LYS A 96 11.82 -2.14 20.43
N VAL A 97 10.79 -1.37 20.08
CA VAL A 97 10.98 -0.01 19.57
C VAL A 97 11.40 0.91 20.71
N VAL A 98 10.66 0.90 21.82
CA VAL A 98 10.85 1.84 22.93
C VAL A 98 12.03 1.46 23.82
N HIS A 99 12.07 0.21 24.31
CA HIS A 99 13.14 -0.24 25.20
C HIS A 99 14.37 -0.70 24.42
N GLY A 100 14.15 -1.39 23.29
CA GLY A 100 15.24 -1.88 22.43
C GLY A 100 15.84 -0.84 21.49
N LYS A 101 15.28 0.38 21.43
CA LYS A 101 15.68 1.46 20.50
C LYS A 101 15.71 1.04 19.03
N GLN A 102 14.87 0.08 18.63
CA GLN A 102 14.84 -0.48 17.27
C GLN A 102 13.93 0.33 16.33
N GLY A 103 14.20 1.62 16.17
CA GLY A 103 13.38 2.54 15.36
C GLY A 103 13.29 2.19 13.87
N TRP A 104 14.27 1.45 13.34
CA TRP A 104 14.26 0.92 11.98
C TRP A 104 13.05 0.02 11.69
N ARG A 105 12.43 -0.55 12.74
CA ARG A 105 11.21 -1.37 12.62
C ARG A 105 10.04 -0.62 12.03
N PHE A 106 9.97 0.70 12.21
CA PHE A 106 8.94 1.52 11.57
C PHE A 106 9.05 1.57 10.06
N ILE A 107 10.25 1.34 9.49
CA ILE A 107 10.44 1.30 8.05
C ILE A 107 10.30 -0.12 7.53
N THR A 108 10.87 -1.11 8.22
CA THR A 108 10.79 -2.52 7.77
C THR A 108 9.38 -3.06 7.83
N CYS A 109 8.58 -2.64 8.82
CA CYS A 109 7.21 -3.14 8.96
C CYS A 109 6.30 -2.75 7.79
N LEU A 110 6.61 -1.69 7.02
CA LEU A 110 5.84 -1.31 5.82
C LEU A 110 5.83 -2.41 4.76
N TRP A 111 6.88 -3.24 4.72
CA TRP A 111 7.06 -4.25 3.69
C TRP A 111 6.62 -5.66 4.12
N LEU A 112 6.31 -5.82 5.41
CA LEU A 112 5.94 -7.11 5.99
C LEU A 112 4.44 -7.33 5.91
N HIS A 113 4.06 -8.60 5.76
CA HIS A 113 2.65 -9.01 5.67
C HIS A 113 2.39 -10.19 6.59
N GLY A 114 1.28 -10.15 7.35
CA GLY A 114 0.95 -11.18 8.34
C GLY A 114 0.62 -12.56 7.76
N GLY A 115 0.28 -12.62 6.47
CA GLY A 115 -0.06 -13.87 5.78
C GLY A 115 -0.46 -13.63 4.34
N LEU A 116 -0.76 -14.71 3.62
CA LEU A 116 -1.10 -14.67 2.20
C LEU A 116 -2.38 -13.87 1.93
N ILE A 117 -3.41 -14.03 2.76
CA ILE A 117 -4.66 -13.28 2.62
C ILE A 117 -4.40 -11.78 2.79
N HIS A 118 -3.62 -11.41 3.80
CA HIS A 118 -3.27 -10.02 4.07
C HIS A 118 -2.42 -9.40 2.94
N LEU A 119 -1.46 -10.14 2.38
CA LEU A 119 -0.69 -9.70 1.21
C LEU A 119 -1.58 -9.47 0.00
N PHE A 120 -2.41 -10.46 -0.33
CA PHE A 120 -3.29 -10.39 -1.49
C PHE A 120 -4.20 -9.18 -1.41
N ALA A 121 -4.83 -8.99 -0.24
CA ALA A 121 -5.74 -7.89 -0.04
C ALA A 121 -5.01 -6.54 -0.08
N ASN A 122 -3.85 -6.39 0.57
CA ASN A 122 -3.10 -5.13 0.54
C ASN A 122 -2.62 -4.77 -0.88
N VAL A 123 -2.06 -5.73 -1.62
CA VAL A 123 -1.58 -5.51 -3.00
C VAL A 123 -2.74 -5.14 -3.92
N LEU A 124 -3.87 -5.85 -3.82
CA LEU A 124 -5.04 -5.57 -4.64
C LEU A 124 -5.59 -4.16 -4.33
N SER A 125 -5.70 -3.78 -3.05
CA SER A 125 -6.06 -2.41 -2.66
C SER A 125 -5.12 -1.37 -3.24
N PHE A 126 -3.82 -1.62 -3.10
CA PHE A 126 -2.78 -0.68 -3.47
C PHE A 126 -2.73 -0.47 -4.98
N VAL A 127 -2.95 -1.53 -5.77
CA VAL A 127 -3.06 -1.44 -7.23
C VAL A 127 -4.31 -0.66 -7.65
N PHE A 128 -5.47 -0.95 -7.07
CA PHE A 128 -6.72 -0.25 -7.42
C PHE A 128 -6.66 1.25 -7.12
N ILE A 129 -6.14 1.62 -5.96
CA ILE A 129 -6.05 3.03 -5.53
C ILE A 129 -4.85 3.72 -6.17
N GLY A 130 -3.69 3.09 -6.10
CA GLY A 130 -2.43 3.75 -6.39
C GLY A 130 -2.20 4.00 -7.88
N ILE A 131 -2.74 3.19 -8.81
CA ILE A 131 -2.51 3.42 -10.26
C ILE A 131 -3.12 4.77 -10.63
N ARG A 132 -4.37 4.99 -10.20
CA ARG A 132 -5.09 6.23 -10.45
C ARG A 132 -4.39 7.42 -9.77
N HIS A 133 -3.93 7.22 -8.53
CA HIS A 133 -3.19 8.23 -7.78
C HIS A 133 -1.86 8.61 -8.40
N GLU A 134 -1.05 7.64 -8.84
CA GLU A 134 0.26 7.90 -9.46
C GLU A 134 0.10 8.62 -10.80
N GLN A 135 -0.95 8.31 -11.56
CA GLN A 135 -1.29 9.01 -12.81
C GLN A 135 -1.74 10.46 -12.58
N GLN A 136 -2.51 10.74 -11.52
CA GLN A 136 -3.04 12.08 -11.25
C GLN A 136 -2.05 12.98 -10.51
N PHE A 137 -1.30 12.45 -9.56
CA PHE A 137 -0.46 13.23 -8.64
C PHE A 137 1.05 13.06 -8.88
N GLY A 138 1.43 12.07 -9.66
CA GLY A 138 2.82 11.66 -9.83
C GLY A 138 3.35 10.83 -8.65
N TYR A 139 4.32 9.98 -8.97
CA TYR A 139 4.98 9.07 -8.04
C TYR A 139 5.57 9.72 -6.79
N VAL A 140 6.15 10.93 -6.88
CA VAL A 140 6.81 11.57 -5.73
C VAL A 140 5.83 11.85 -4.61
N ARG A 141 4.66 12.43 -4.92
CA ARG A 141 3.63 12.75 -3.92
C ARG A 141 3.06 11.48 -3.31
N VAL A 142 2.76 10.49 -4.16
CA VAL A 142 2.25 9.19 -3.72
C VAL A 142 3.26 8.49 -2.80
N GLY A 143 4.54 8.48 -3.16
CA GLY A 143 5.61 7.89 -2.35
C GLY A 143 5.77 8.55 -0.99
N VAL A 144 5.75 9.88 -0.93
CA VAL A 144 5.83 10.62 0.34
C VAL A 144 4.62 10.33 1.24
N ILE A 145 3.40 10.36 0.68
CA ILE A 145 2.18 10.03 1.43
C ILE A 145 2.26 8.59 1.95
N TYR A 146 2.65 7.63 1.10
CA TYR A 146 2.79 6.24 1.47
C TYR A 146 3.75 6.04 2.66
N LEU A 147 4.94 6.65 2.60
CA LEU A 147 5.95 6.52 3.65
C LEU A 147 5.53 7.20 4.95
N LEU A 148 5.03 8.44 4.88
CA LEU A 148 4.61 9.20 6.08
C LEU A 148 3.41 8.55 6.76
N SER A 149 2.44 8.06 5.98
CA SER A 149 1.28 7.38 6.55
C SER A 149 1.61 5.99 7.09
N GLY A 150 2.53 5.25 6.47
CA GLY A 150 3.05 4.01 7.03
C GLY A 150 3.75 4.24 8.37
N PHE A 151 4.60 5.27 8.45
CA PHE A 151 5.27 5.66 9.67
C PHE A 151 4.29 6.11 10.78
N GLY A 152 3.35 7.01 10.45
CA GLY A 152 2.33 7.49 11.38
C GLY A 152 1.40 6.38 11.87
N GLY A 153 0.96 5.49 10.96
CA GLY A 153 0.19 4.30 11.31
C GLY A 153 0.97 3.33 12.21
N GLY A 154 2.28 3.19 11.97
CA GLY A 154 3.17 2.44 12.85
C GLY A 154 3.25 3.03 14.26
N ILE A 155 3.41 4.35 14.40
CA ILE A 155 3.39 5.03 15.71
C ILE A 155 2.06 4.78 16.41
N LEU A 156 0.95 5.00 15.72
CA LEU A 156 -0.38 4.80 16.29
C LEU A 156 -0.58 3.34 16.74
N SER A 157 -0.23 2.38 15.88
CA SER A 157 -0.27 0.97 16.22
C SER A 157 0.61 0.65 17.44
N SER A 158 1.78 1.25 17.55
CA SER A 158 2.70 1.02 18.66
C SER A 158 2.16 1.56 19.99
N LEU A 159 1.44 2.68 19.96
CA LEU A 159 0.82 3.28 21.16
C LEU A 159 -0.39 2.48 21.65
N PHE A 160 -1.26 2.04 20.73
CA PHE A 160 -2.53 1.39 21.06
C PHE A 160 -2.44 -0.14 21.17
N MET A 161 -1.51 -0.79 20.45
CA MET A 161 -1.36 -2.25 20.39
C MET A 161 0.00 -2.69 20.92
N GLN A 162 0.21 -2.58 22.23
CA GLN A 162 1.53 -2.78 22.84
C GLN A 162 1.97 -4.26 22.96
N HIS A 163 1.00 -5.19 22.95
CA HIS A 163 1.23 -6.61 23.19
C HIS A 163 1.15 -7.49 21.94
N THR A 164 0.86 -6.91 20.78
CA THR A 164 0.74 -7.65 19.52
C THR A 164 1.87 -7.26 18.55
N THR A 165 2.27 -8.21 17.72
CA THR A 165 3.18 -7.96 16.61
C THR A 165 2.35 -7.45 15.43
N THR A 166 2.63 -6.25 14.95
CA THR A 166 1.88 -5.63 13.84
C THR A 166 2.78 -5.37 12.63
N VAL A 167 2.14 -5.20 11.47
CA VAL A 167 2.79 -4.85 10.20
C VAL A 167 2.18 -3.55 9.65
N GLY A 168 2.97 -2.79 8.89
CA GLY A 168 2.68 -1.39 8.57
C GLY A 168 2.12 -1.12 7.16
N ALA A 169 2.05 -2.12 6.28
CA ALA A 169 1.61 -1.95 4.89
C ALA A 169 0.19 -1.33 4.76
N SER A 170 -0.71 -1.69 5.69
CA SER A 170 -2.09 -1.17 5.72
C SER A 170 -2.16 0.31 6.13
N GLY A 171 -1.31 0.76 7.07
CA GLY A 171 -1.23 2.17 7.49
C GLY A 171 -0.87 3.10 6.35
N ALA A 172 0.05 2.68 5.49
CA ALA A 172 0.44 3.41 4.29
C ALA A 172 -0.72 3.53 3.27
N LEU A 173 -1.47 2.44 3.09
CA LEU A 173 -2.66 2.40 2.23
C LEU A 173 -3.78 3.31 2.74
N PHE A 174 -4.07 3.28 4.05
CA PHE A 174 -5.04 4.19 4.66
C PHE A 174 -4.68 5.66 4.45
N GLY A 175 -3.39 5.98 4.46
CA GLY A 175 -2.89 7.30 4.11
C GLY A 175 -3.24 7.77 2.71
N LEU A 176 -3.04 6.90 1.71
CA LEU A 176 -3.39 7.20 0.33
C LEU A 176 -4.90 7.41 0.15
N ILE A 177 -5.71 6.64 0.87
CA ILE A 177 -7.17 6.83 0.90
C ILE A 177 -7.52 8.16 1.58
N GLY A 178 -6.87 8.49 2.69
CA GLY A 178 -7.05 9.79 3.34
C GLY A 178 -6.73 10.95 2.39
N ALA A 179 -5.69 10.82 1.58
CA ALA A 179 -5.34 11.80 0.55
C ALA A 179 -6.43 11.91 -0.55
N MET A 180 -6.98 10.79 -1.03
CA MET A 180 -8.14 10.79 -1.94
C MET A 180 -9.34 11.52 -1.33
N CYS A 181 -9.69 11.18 -0.09
CA CYS A 181 -10.80 11.80 0.63
C CYS A 181 -10.58 13.31 0.79
N SER A 182 -9.35 13.74 1.11
CA SER A 182 -9.01 15.16 1.24
C SER A 182 -9.12 15.92 -0.08
N GLU A 183 -8.72 15.32 -1.20
CA GLU A 183 -8.90 15.92 -2.52
C GLU A 183 -10.38 16.14 -2.82
N PHE A 184 -11.19 15.11 -2.55
CA PHE A 184 -12.62 15.17 -2.79
C PHE A 184 -13.31 16.23 -1.93
N LEU A 185 -12.97 16.31 -0.63
CA LEU A 185 -13.50 17.35 0.26
C LEU A 185 -13.13 18.76 -0.20
N THR A 186 -11.91 18.94 -0.70
CA THR A 186 -11.42 20.26 -1.15
C THR A 186 -12.07 20.68 -2.48
N ASN A 187 -12.39 19.74 -3.35
CA ASN A 187 -12.96 19.98 -4.69
C ASN A 187 -14.46 19.62 -4.77
N TRP A 188 -15.14 19.59 -3.62
CA TRP A 188 -16.54 19.11 -3.48
C TRP A 188 -17.53 19.84 -4.38
N THR A 189 -17.26 21.11 -4.73
CA THR A 189 -18.12 21.93 -5.59
C THR A 189 -18.07 21.55 -7.07
N ILE A 190 -17.04 20.81 -7.51
CA ILE A 190 -16.83 20.42 -8.91
C ILE A 190 -17.37 19.01 -9.19
N TYR A 191 -17.35 18.13 -8.18
CA TYR A 191 -17.80 16.75 -8.32
C TYR A 191 -19.30 16.63 -8.02
N THR A 192 -20.12 16.52 -9.07
CA THR A 192 -21.54 16.19 -9.01
C THR A 192 -21.77 14.78 -8.43
N TYR A 193 -21.80 14.70 -7.10
CA TYR A 193 -22.47 13.78 -6.15
C TYR A 193 -22.62 12.27 -6.44
N LYS A 194 -22.73 11.77 -7.69
CA LYS A 194 -23.02 10.36 -7.99
C LYS A 194 -21.77 9.49 -8.23
N ALA A 195 -20.76 10.03 -8.92
CA ALA A 195 -19.55 9.26 -9.23
C ALA A 195 -18.65 9.07 -7.98
N CYS A 196 -18.58 10.07 -7.11
CA CYS A 196 -17.74 9.98 -5.92
C CYS A 196 -18.36 9.10 -4.82
N LEU A 197 -19.68 9.16 -4.61
CA LEU A 197 -20.35 8.26 -3.66
C LEU A 197 -20.19 6.79 -4.06
N SER A 198 -20.28 6.46 -5.34
CA SER A 198 -20.05 5.09 -5.84
C SER A 198 -18.60 4.63 -5.63
N TRP A 199 -17.62 5.51 -5.85
CA TRP A 199 -16.20 5.20 -5.61
C TRP A 199 -15.89 5.03 -4.13
N LEU A 200 -16.32 5.97 -3.27
CA LEU A 200 -16.18 5.89 -1.81
C LEU A 200 -16.86 4.65 -1.24
N TYR A 201 -18.05 4.30 -1.74
CA TYR A 201 -18.80 3.11 -1.36
C TYR A 201 -18.08 1.81 -1.73
N HIS A 202 -17.53 1.71 -2.94
CA HIS A 202 -16.74 0.54 -3.33
C HIS A 202 -15.41 0.45 -2.56
N LEU A 203 -14.78 1.58 -2.27
CA LEU A 203 -13.57 1.63 -1.43
C LEU A 203 -13.83 1.19 0.02
N THR A 204 -14.96 1.62 0.60
CA THR A 204 -15.35 1.28 1.97
C THR A 204 -15.83 -0.16 2.09
N ILE A 205 -16.61 -0.67 1.13
CA ILE A 205 -17.00 -2.10 1.09
C ILE A 205 -15.77 -2.99 0.95
N TYR A 206 -14.84 -2.59 0.10
CA TYR A 206 -13.60 -3.34 -0.08
C TYR A 206 -12.75 -3.34 1.20
N PHE A 207 -12.75 -2.24 1.97
CA PHE A 207 -12.11 -2.17 3.29
C PHE A 207 -12.79 -3.04 4.36
N LEU A 208 -14.12 -3.11 4.36
CA LEU A 208 -14.91 -3.96 5.26
C LEU A 208 -14.70 -5.47 5.01
N LEU A 209 -14.28 -5.84 3.80
CA LEU A 209 -14.04 -7.23 3.42
C LEU A 209 -12.59 -7.69 3.65
N VAL A 210 -11.68 -6.76 3.97
CA VAL A 210 -10.22 -6.98 3.94
C VAL A 210 -9.53 -6.72 5.29
N ALA A 211 -10.04 -5.78 6.10
CA ALA A 211 -9.55 -5.51 7.44
C ALA A 211 -10.08 -6.54 8.46
#